data_AF-A0A1G7LXT0-F1
#
_entry.id   AF-A0A1G7LXT0-F1
#
_cell.length_a   1.000
_cell.length_b   1.000
_cell.length_c   1.000
_cell.angle_alpha   90.00
_cell.angle_beta   90.00
_cell.angle_gamma   90.00
#
_symmetry.space_group_name_H-M   'P 1'
#
loop_
_entity.id
_entity.type
_entity.pdbx_description
1 polymer ?
#
loop_
_entity_poly.entity_id
_entity_poly.type
_entity_poly.pdbx_seq_one_letter_code
_entity_poly.pdbx_strand_id
1 'polypeptide(L)'
;MIEMDDGYFTIEAFEQAHKTQKQGRGSKTKSNVVIMAESTILEDVSTVNTERQCRYFKAKVLPDNKSHGTDDAFQHAIDDE
;
A
#
# COMPACT_ATOMS: atom_id res chain seq x y z
N MET A 1 -1.53 -3.49 -15.49
CA MET A 1 -0.41 -3.98 -14.62
C MET A 1 -0.75 -3.54 -13.22
N ILE A 2 -0.61 -4.43 -12.24
CA ILE A 2 -0.83 -4.07 -10.83
C ILE A 2 0.53 -3.82 -10.20
N GLU A 3 0.71 -2.63 -9.64
CA GLU A 3 1.88 -2.23 -8.87
C GLU A 3 1.45 -2.09 -7.40
N MET A 4 2.32 -2.51 -6.48
CA MET A 4 2.05 -2.52 -5.05
C MET A 4 3.28 -2.14 -4.26
N ASP A 5 3.09 -1.39 -3.18
CA ASP A 5 4.12 -1.10 -2.19
C ASP A 5 3.55 -1.14 -0.76
N ASP A 6 4.43 -1.33 0.22
CA ASP A 6 4.09 -1.29 1.65
C ASP A 6 4.47 0.05 2.29
N GLY A 7 3.79 0.42 3.38
CA GLY A 7 3.95 1.73 3.98
C GLY A 7 3.34 1.87 5.36
N TYR A 8 3.39 3.09 5.89
CA TYR A 8 2.88 3.38 7.23
C TYR A 8 2.08 4.67 7.27
N PHE A 9 0.86 4.61 7.80
CA PHE A 9 0.14 5.81 8.25
C PHE A 9 0.52 6.15 9.69
N THR A 10 0.66 7.45 9.97
CA THR A 10 0.73 7.92 11.35
C THR A 10 -0.67 7.92 11.92
N ILE A 11 -0.86 7.20 13.02
CA ILE A 11 -2.11 7.16 13.77
C ILE A 11 -1.86 7.66 15.18
N GLU A 12 -2.90 8.18 15.81
CA GLU A 12 -2.83 8.56 17.21
C GLU A 12 -2.83 7.30 18.09
N ALA A 13 -1.99 7.32 19.14
CA ALA A 13 -1.92 6.26 20.12
C ALA A 13 -2.30 6.81 21.50
N PHE A 14 -2.58 5.91 22.43
CA PHE A 14 -2.89 6.32 23.80
C PHE A 14 -1.67 6.96 24.48
N GLU A 15 -1.86 7.92 25.40
CA GLU A 15 -0.77 8.70 26.01
C GLU A 15 0.33 7.80 26.64
N GLN A 16 -0.06 6.71 27.29
CA GLN A 16 0.84 5.73 27.90
C GLN A 16 1.68 5.00 26.83
N ALA A 17 1.14 4.80 25.63
CA ALA A 17 1.86 4.24 24.51
C ALA A 17 2.92 5.22 23.98
N HIS A 18 2.70 6.54 24.04
CA HIS A 18 3.70 7.54 23.65
C HIS A 18 4.96 7.48 24.50
N LYS A 19 4.85 7.09 25.77
CA LYS A 19 5.98 6.99 26.71
C LYS A 19 6.91 5.79 26.42
N THR A 20 6.42 4.76 25.72
CA THR A 20 7.13 3.48 25.52
C THR A 20 7.28 3.06 24.06
N GLN A 21 6.82 3.88 23.11
CA GLN A 21 6.85 3.54 21.69
C GLN A 21 8.26 3.62 21.08
N LYS A 22 8.51 2.78 20.08
CA LYS A 22 9.66 2.87 19.19
C LYS A 22 9.41 3.93 18.11
N GLN A 23 10.47 4.48 17.53
CA GLN A 23 10.36 5.32 16.33
C GLN A 23 10.30 4.43 15.07
N GLY A 24 9.46 4.77 14.10
CA GLY A 24 9.37 4.07 12.81
C GLY A 24 8.66 2.70 12.89
N ARG A 25 9.27 1.66 12.29
CA ARG A 25 8.68 0.31 12.19
C ARG A 25 8.45 -0.29 13.58
N GLY A 26 7.22 -0.75 13.83
CA GLY A 26 6.82 -1.29 15.13
C GLY A 26 6.51 -0.20 16.18
N SER A 27 6.43 1.07 15.77
CA SER A 27 5.83 2.12 16.58
C SER A 27 4.35 1.84 16.80
N LYS A 28 3.84 2.18 17.99
CA LYS A 28 2.42 2.13 18.31
C LYS A 28 1.60 3.24 17.63
N THR A 29 2.28 4.26 17.08
CA THR A 29 1.69 5.36 16.30
C THR A 29 1.80 5.14 14.78
N LYS A 30 2.13 3.92 14.35
CA LYS A 30 2.26 3.57 12.93
C LYS A 30 1.37 2.38 12.61
N SER A 31 0.47 2.55 11.65
CA SER A 31 -0.35 1.47 11.11
C SER A 31 0.24 1.01 9.79
N ASN A 32 0.49 -0.31 9.65
CA ASN A 32 0.92 -0.87 8.38
C ASN A 32 -0.19 -0.72 7.33
N VAL A 33 0.17 -0.31 6.13
CA VAL A 33 -0.74 -0.18 5.00
C VAL A 33 -0.06 -0.69 3.74
N VAL A 34 -0.82 -1.40 2.92
CA VAL A 34 -0.43 -1.72 1.55
C VAL A 34 -1.15 -0.77 0.61
N ILE A 35 -0.40 -0.20 -0.34
CA ILE A 35 -0.90 0.65 -1.40
C ILE A 35 -0.82 -0.12 -2.70
N MET A 36 -1.92 -0.20 -3.43
CA MET A 36 -2.02 -0.85 -4.73
C MET A 36 -2.50 0.15 -5.77
N ALA A 37 -1.94 0.04 -6.97
CA ALA A 37 -2.27 0.85 -8.12
C ALA A 37 -2.39 -0.06 -9.34
N GLU A 38 -3.51 0.05 -10.05
CA GLU A 38 -3.63 -0.55 -11.37
C GLU A 38 -3.30 0.50 -12.44
N SER A 39 -2.34 0.18 -13.30
CA SER A 39 -1.96 1.01 -14.42
C SER A 39 -2.37 0.39 -15.76
N THR A 40 -2.91 1.24 -16.63
CA THR A 40 -3.13 0.92 -18.04
C THR A 40 -1.95 1.46 -18.85
N ILE A 41 -1.39 0.62 -19.72
CA ILE A 41 -0.33 1.01 -20.64
C ILE A 41 -1.00 1.77 -21.80
N LEU A 42 -0.51 2.98 -22.08
CA LEU A 42 -0.94 3.80 -23.20
C LEU A 42 0.25 3.94 -24.15
N GLU A 43 0.06 3.50 -25.39
CA GLU A 43 1.07 3.60 -26.44
C GLU A 43 0.63 4.65 -27.46
N ASP A 44 1.52 5.60 -27.75
CA ASP A 44 1.32 6.56 -28.83
C ASP A 44 1.82 5.96 -30.15
N VAL A 45 0.87 5.64 -31.03
CA VAL A 45 1.12 5.05 -32.36
C VAL A 45 2.04 5.91 -33.24
N SER A 46 2.11 7.21 -32.98
CA SER A 46 2.89 8.17 -33.77
C SER A 46 4.32 8.37 -33.26
N THR A 47 4.55 8.23 -31.94
CA THR A 47 5.85 8.50 -31.32
C THR A 47 6.54 7.25 -30.76
N VAL A 48 5.86 6.10 -30.72
CA VAL A 48 6.34 4.84 -30.11
C VAL A 48 6.63 4.98 -28.61
N ASN A 49 6.17 6.08 -27.99
CA ASN A 49 6.31 6.29 -26.56
C ASN A 49 5.25 5.49 -25.81
N THR A 50 5.67 4.92 -24.69
CA THR A 50 4.79 4.17 -23.80
C THR A 50 4.70 4.89 -22.47
N GLU A 51 3.47 5.24 -22.07
CA GLU A 51 3.17 5.83 -20.78
C GLU A 51 2.31 4.87 -19.95
N ARG A 52 2.33 5.06 -18.63
CA ARG A 52 1.50 4.30 -17.68
C ARG A 52 0.57 5.26 -16.95
N GLN A 53 -0.73 5.06 -17.13
CA GLN A 53 -1.73 5.86 -16.44
C GLN A 53 -2.32 5.06 -15.28
N CYS A 54 -2.17 5.58 -14.06
CA CYS A 54 -2.89 5.12 -12.87
C CYS A 54 -4.09 6.04 -12.62
N ARG A 55 -5.28 5.48 -12.40
CA ARG A 55 -6.49 6.26 -12.08
C ARG A 55 -6.72 6.40 -10.58
N TYR A 56 -6.62 5.29 -9.86
CA TYR A 56 -6.97 5.22 -8.45
C TYR A 56 -5.94 4.40 -7.69
N PHE A 57 -5.74 4.76 -6.42
CA PHE A 57 -4.94 3.98 -5.49
C PHE A 57 -5.87 3.34 -4.46
N LYS A 58 -5.67 2.06 -4.20
CA LYS A 58 -6.36 1.32 -3.12
C LYS A 58 -5.40 1.19 -1.95
N ALA A 59 -5.78 1.74 -0.79
CA ALA A 59 -5.02 1.62 0.45
C ALA A 59 -5.73 0.64 1.39
N LYS A 60 -5.03 -0.40 1.84
CA LYS A 60 -5.56 -1.38 2.80
C LYS A 60 -4.67 -1.45 4.04
N VAL A 61 -5.26 -1.12 5.19
CA VAL A 61 -4.58 -1.30 6.49
C VAL A 61 -4.42 -2.79 6.78
N LEU A 62 -3.21 -3.20 7.11
CA LEU A 62 -2.87 -4.56 7.51
C LEU A 62 -2.71 -4.68 9.03
N PRO A 63 -3.03 -5.85 9.61
CA PRO A 63 -2.94 -6.06 11.05
C PRO A 63 -1.50 -6.16 11.56
N ASP A 64 -0.57 -6.64 10.73
CA ASP A 64 0.85 -6.75 11.07
C ASP A 64 1.74 -6.56 9.83
N ASN A 65 3.07 -6.63 10.02
CA ASN A 65 4.10 -6.46 8.99
C ASN A 65 4.59 -7.80 8.41
N LYS A 66 3.73 -8.82 8.34
CA LYS A 66 4.11 -10.11 7.76
C LYS A 66 3.76 -10.15 6.28
N SER A 67 4.63 -10.78 5.50
CA SER A 67 4.43 -10.94 4.04
C SER A 67 3.11 -11.60 3.69
N HIS A 68 2.69 -12.62 4.46
CA HIS A 68 1.44 -13.33 4.22
C HIS A 68 0.21 -12.41 4.16
N GLY A 69 0.12 -11.41 5.04
CA GLY A 69 -1.02 -10.48 5.03
C GLY A 69 -1.01 -9.56 3.79
N THR A 70 0.18 -9.25 3.28
CA THR A 70 0.35 -8.51 2.02
C THR A 70 -0.05 -9.38 0.83
N ASP A 71 0.42 -10.63 0.78
CA ASP A 71 0.12 -11.57 -0.30
C ASP A 71 -1.39 -11.83 -0.41
N ASP A 72 -2.06 -12.07 0.73
CA ASP A 72 -3.51 -12.26 0.78
C ASP A 72 -4.26 -11.00 0.30
N ALA A 73 -3.84 -9.82 0.75
CA ALA A 73 -4.47 -8.56 0.37
C ALA A 73 -4.33 -8.27 -1.13
N PHE A 74 -3.19 -8.66 -1.72
CA PHE A 74 -2.95 -8.55 -3.15
C PHE A 74 -3.82 -9.54 -3.95
N GLN A 75 -3.88 -10.81 -3.54
CA GLN A 75 -4.70 -11.82 -4.20
C GLN A 75 -6.18 -11.43 -4.20
N HIS A 76 -6.72 -11.01 -3.06
CA HIS A 76 -8.11 -10.55 -2.97
C HIS A 76 -8.39 -9.28 -3.79
N ALA A 77 -7.38 -8.42 -4.00
CA ALA A 77 -7.57 -7.25 -4.85
C ALA A 77 -7.70 -7.60 -6.35
N ILE A 78 -7.17 -8.76 -6.76
CA ILE A 78 -7.31 -9.31 -8.11
C ILE A 78 -8.60 -10.11 -8.25
N ASP A 79 -8.95 -10.91 -7.24
CA ASP A 79 -10.09 -11.83 -7.31
C ASP A 79 -11.46 -11.13 -7.26
N ASP A 80 -11.52 -9.89 -6.77
CA ASP A 80 -12.75 -9.08 -6.69
C ASP A 80 -13.08 -8.34 -8.03
N GLU A 81 -12.36 -8.62 -9.14
CA GLU A 81 -12.69 -8.18 -10.51
C GLU A 81 -13.62 -9.16 -11.26
#